data_AF-A0A7J8UX44-F1
#
_entry.id   AF-A0A7J8UX44-F1
#
_cell.length_a   1.000
_cell.length_b   1.000
_cell.length_c   1.000
_cell.angle_alpha   90.00
_cell.angle_beta   90.00
_cell.angle_gamma   90.00
#
_symmetry.space_group_name_H-M   'P 1'
#
loop_
_entity.id
_entity.type
_entity.pdbx_description
1 polymer ?
#
loop_
_entity_poly.entity_id
_entity_poly.type
_entity_poly.pdbx_seq_one_letter_code
_entity_poly.pdbx_strand_id
1 'polypeptide(L)'
;MCPDFHNDFTVTSYMCFLDLLIDEAEDVKDLRDAGILYNRLGSDEEVAKLFNKMNTGLVPSPIIYSGVKRKIHDHCKNTWIKHFAQGYHTYFRSPWTFLAFVGAITALLLAALQTYYTIHQQNLKMSSTEEGGGAVGSPGEVVSTDQTITTNTNS
;
A
#
# COMPACT_ATOMS: atom_id res chain seq x y z
N MET A 1 -44.56 15.83 23.96
CA MET A 1 -43.12 16.11 23.74
C MET A 1 -42.82 17.41 24.46
N CYS A 2 -41.99 17.38 25.50
CA CYS A 2 -41.65 18.56 26.29
C CYS A 2 -40.60 19.40 25.52
N PRO A 3 -40.85 20.68 25.24
CA PRO A 3 -39.96 21.57 24.46
C PRO A 3 -38.68 22.02 25.21
N ASP A 4 -38.49 21.57 26.44
CA ASP A 4 -37.50 22.04 27.42
C ASP A 4 -36.37 21.03 27.66
N PHE A 5 -36.28 19.97 26.84
CA PHE A 5 -35.08 19.13 26.79
C PHE A 5 -34.01 19.82 25.94
N HIS A 6 -33.15 20.60 26.61
CA HIS A 6 -31.94 21.19 26.05
C HIS A 6 -30.98 20.05 25.66
N ASN A 7 -31.18 19.47 24.48
CA ASN A 7 -30.27 18.47 23.94
C ASN A 7 -29.08 19.22 23.34
N ASP A 8 -28.03 19.41 24.13
CA ASP A 8 -26.81 20.13 23.71
C ASP A 8 -26.02 19.39 22.61
N PHE A 9 -26.61 18.37 21.98
CA PHE A 9 -26.02 17.49 20.96
C PHE A 9 -24.62 16.99 21.32
N THR A 10 -24.23 17.07 22.60
CA THR A 10 -22.85 16.90 23.04
C THR A 10 -22.47 15.43 22.98
N VAL A 11 -23.38 14.56 23.41
CA VAL A 11 -23.23 13.10 23.31
C VAL A 11 -23.17 12.66 21.85
N THR A 12 -24.10 13.12 21.00
CA THR A 12 -24.10 12.80 19.57
C THR A 12 -22.85 13.31 18.86
N SER A 13 -22.40 14.52 19.19
CA SER A 13 -21.20 15.11 18.58
C SER A 13 -19.92 14.38 19.03
N TYR A 14 -19.88 13.89 20.27
CA TYR A 14 -18.80 13.05 20.76
C TYR A 14 -18.80 11.69 20.06
N MET A 15 -19.96 11.06 19.88
CA MET A 15 -20.09 9.82 19.11
C MET A 15 -19.61 10.01 17.66
N CYS A 16 -20.01 11.09 16.98
CA CYS A 16 -19.53 11.43 15.63
C CYS A 16 -18.04 11.80 15.58
N PHE A 17 -17.41 12.13 16.70
CA PHE A 17 -15.96 12.36 16.78
C PHE A 17 -15.22 11.03 16.92
N LEU A 18 -15.67 10.15 17.81
CA LEU A 18 -15.10 8.81 17.96
C LEU A 18 -15.24 7.98 16.69
N ASP A 19 -16.39 8.07 16.00
CA ASP A 19 -16.62 7.42 14.72
C ASP A 19 -15.63 7.83 13.62
N LEU A 20 -15.07 9.04 13.68
CA LEU A 20 -14.02 9.46 12.74
C LEU A 20 -12.62 9.02 13.15
N LEU A 21 -12.45 8.62 14.40
CA LEU A 21 -11.17 8.11 14.90
C LEU A 21 -11.10 6.59 14.83
N ILE A 22 -12.24 5.90 14.74
CA ILE A 22 -12.34 4.45 14.79
C ILE A 22 -12.80 3.95 13.43
N ASP A 23 -11.91 3.31 12.68
CA ASP A 23 -12.25 2.58 11.46
C ASP A 23 -12.04 1.08 11.68
N GLU A 24 -10.95 0.72 12.38
CA GLU A 24 -10.53 -0.64 12.66
C GLU A 24 -10.38 -0.93 14.17
N ALA A 25 -10.22 -2.22 14.53
CA ALA A 25 -10.02 -2.62 15.92
C ALA A 25 -8.70 -2.08 16.51
N GLU A 26 -7.70 -1.84 15.66
CA GLU A 26 -6.43 -1.25 16.07
C GLU A 26 -6.61 0.19 16.57
N ASP A 27 -7.46 0.99 15.92
CA ASP A 27 -7.76 2.36 16.37
C ASP A 27 -8.42 2.37 17.75
N VAL A 28 -9.32 1.40 18.00
CA VAL A 28 -9.98 1.24 19.32
C VAL A 28 -8.95 0.92 20.39
N LYS A 29 -7.99 0.05 20.09
CA LYS A 29 -6.90 -0.29 21.00
C LYS A 29 -6.04 0.93 21.33
N ASP A 30 -5.66 1.71 20.33
CA ASP A 30 -4.85 2.93 20.53
C ASP A 30 -5.60 3.97 21.36
N LEU A 31 -6.90 4.16 21.11
CA LEU A 31 -7.74 5.07 21.90
C LEU A 31 -7.94 4.59 23.34
N ARG A 32 -8.02 3.28 23.57
CA ARG A 32 -8.07 2.71 24.91
C ARG A 32 -6.76 2.90 25.65
N ASP A 33 -5.64 2.63 24.99
CA ASP A 33 -4.31 2.75 25.59
C ASP A 33 -4.00 4.23 25.92
N ALA A 34 -4.54 5.17 25.13
CA ALA A 34 -4.52 6.61 25.41
C ALA A 34 -5.51 7.06 26.51
N GLY A 35 -6.35 6.16 27.05
CA GLY A 35 -7.36 6.45 28.07
C GLY A 35 -8.56 7.27 27.58
N ILE A 36 -8.74 7.39 26.25
CA ILE A 36 -9.82 8.15 25.62
C ILE A 36 -11.09 7.30 25.54
N LEU A 37 -10.94 5.98 25.34
CA LEU A 37 -12.04 5.04 25.20
C LEU A 37 -11.97 3.94 26.26
N TYR A 38 -13.10 3.66 26.94
CA TYR A 38 -13.20 2.56 27.88
C TYR A 38 -14.01 1.42 27.25
N ASN A 39 -13.34 0.31 26.92
CA ASN A 39 -14.01 -0.85 26.32
C ASN A 39 -14.79 -1.63 27.39
N ARG A 40 -16.11 -1.69 27.23
CA ARG A 40 -17.03 -2.51 28.05
C ARG A 40 -17.85 -3.49 27.22
N LEU A 41 -17.62 -3.51 25.90
CA LEU A 41 -18.38 -4.32 24.94
C LEU A 41 -17.77 -5.70 24.71
N GLY A 42 -16.59 -5.97 25.28
CA GLY A 42 -15.88 -7.23 25.13
C GLY A 42 -14.56 -6.98 24.41
N SER A 43 -14.57 -7.17 23.08
CA SER A 43 -13.39 -7.02 22.22
C SER A 43 -13.31 -5.67 21.50
N ASP A 44 -12.13 -5.31 20.99
CA ASP A 44 -11.92 -4.06 20.26
C ASP A 44 -12.61 -4.10 18.88
N GLU A 45 -12.72 -5.29 18.29
CA GLU A 45 -13.45 -5.56 17.06
C GLU A 45 -14.96 -5.30 17.22
N GLU A 46 -15.54 -5.64 18.37
CA GLU A 46 -16.96 -5.39 18.64
C GLU A 46 -17.26 -3.90 18.81
N VAL A 47 -16.33 -3.16 19.42
CA VAL A 47 -16.42 -1.70 19.52
C VAL A 47 -16.31 -1.05 18.14
N ALA A 48 -15.33 -1.43 17.32
CA ALA A 48 -15.17 -0.90 15.96
C ALA A 48 -16.41 -1.16 15.10
N LYS A 49 -16.95 -2.39 15.15
CA LYS A 49 -18.20 -2.74 14.45
C LYS A 49 -19.40 -1.92 14.92
N LEU A 50 -19.49 -1.60 16.22
CA LEU A 50 -20.56 -0.76 16.74
C LEU A 50 -20.50 0.65 16.14
N PHE A 51 -19.33 1.30 16.18
CA PHE A 51 -19.15 2.64 15.65
C PHE A 51 -19.41 2.70 14.15
N ASN A 52 -18.81 1.79 13.37
CA ASN A 52 -19.03 1.69 11.92
C ASN A 52 -20.51 1.48 11.54
N LYS A 53 -21.26 0.73 12.36
CA LYS A 53 -22.70 0.51 12.18
C LYS A 53 -23.55 1.69 12.65
N MET A 54 -23.09 2.48 13.60
CA MET A 54 -23.78 3.71 14.03
C MET A 54 -23.64 4.81 12.97
N ASN A 55 -22.50 4.89 12.27
CA ASN A 55 -22.27 5.85 11.19
C ASN A 55 -23.31 5.78 10.07
N THR A 56 -23.81 4.58 9.76
CA THR A 56 -24.75 4.35 8.64
C THR A 56 -26.11 5.04 8.83
N GLY A 57 -26.44 5.49 10.06
CA GLY A 57 -27.69 6.18 10.37
C GLY A 57 -27.52 7.61 10.90
N LEU A 58 -26.29 8.12 11.06
CA LEU A 58 -26.04 9.41 11.67
C LEU A 58 -25.81 10.48 10.58
N VAL A 59 -26.71 11.46 10.50
CA VAL A 59 -26.44 12.70 9.76
C VAL A 59 -25.34 13.44 10.51
N PRO A 60 -24.17 13.72 9.91
CA PRO A 60 -23.07 14.36 10.62
C PRO A 60 -23.54 15.70 11.20
N SER A 61 -23.59 15.81 12.52
CA SER A 61 -23.70 17.11 13.18
C SER A 61 -22.27 17.66 13.32
N PRO A 62 -21.81 18.56 12.43
CA PRO A 62 -20.38 18.82 12.28
C PRO A 62 -19.86 19.81 13.33
N ILE A 63 -20.73 20.44 14.12
CA ILE A 63 -20.47 21.79 14.60
C ILE A 63 -19.57 21.80 15.84
N ILE A 64 -19.86 20.98 16.86
CA ILE A 64 -19.22 21.11 18.19
C ILE A 64 -17.74 20.74 18.16
N TYR A 65 -17.36 19.65 17.46
CA TYR A 65 -15.97 19.19 17.41
C TYR A 65 -15.22 19.58 16.13
N SER A 66 -15.81 20.38 15.23
CA SER A 66 -15.15 20.87 14.02
C SER A 66 -13.79 21.53 14.31
N GLY A 67 -13.72 22.34 15.38
CA GLY A 67 -12.49 23.00 15.81
C GLY A 67 -11.40 22.01 16.25
N VAL A 68 -11.79 20.95 16.94
CA VAL A 68 -10.87 19.88 17.39
C VAL A 68 -10.37 19.08 16.20
N LYS A 69 -11.27 18.67 15.29
CA LYS A 69 -10.92 17.97 14.04
C LYS A 69 -9.91 18.76 13.22
N ARG A 70 -10.14 20.07 13.05
CA ARG A 70 -9.21 20.95 12.33
C ARG A 70 -7.85 21.05 13.02
N LYS A 71 -7.82 21.19 14.35
CA LYS A 71 -6.55 21.24 15.09
C LYS A 71 -5.75 19.94 14.96
N ILE A 72 -6.41 18.79 15.05
CA ILE A 72 -5.76 17.48 14.85
C ILE A 72 -5.22 17.38 13.42
N HIS A 73 -6.04 17.71 12.42
CA HIS A 73 -5.63 17.69 11.02
C HIS A 73 -4.42 18.61 10.76
N ASP A 74 -4.46 19.86 11.24
CA ASP A 74 -3.38 20.82 11.07
C ASP A 74 -2.11 20.38 11.80
N HIS A 75 -2.24 19.81 13.00
CA HIS A 75 -1.11 19.29 13.75
C HIS A 75 -0.48 18.09 13.04
N CYS A 76 -1.27 17.08 12.67
CA CYS A 76 -0.78 15.92 11.94
C CYS A 76 -0.13 16.33 10.62
N LYS A 77 -0.78 17.20 9.84
CA LYS A 77 -0.22 17.71 8.58
C LYS A 77 1.10 18.45 8.79
N ASN A 78 1.19 19.34 9.77
CA ASN A 78 2.41 20.08 10.05
C ASN A 78 3.54 19.16 10.55
N THR A 79 3.22 18.18 11.41
CA THR A 79 4.16 17.18 11.90
C THR A 79 4.66 16.28 10.78
N TRP A 80 3.78 15.78 9.92
CA TRP A 80 4.13 15.01 8.71
C TRP A 80 4.99 15.83 7.75
N ILE A 81 4.61 17.08 7.46
CA ILE A 81 5.40 17.97 6.60
C ILE A 81 6.79 18.22 7.20
N LYS A 82 6.91 18.41 8.52
CA LYS A 82 8.20 18.60 9.18
C LYS A 82 9.07 17.35 9.10
N HIS A 83 8.53 16.17 9.42
CA HIS A 83 9.27 14.92 9.33
C HIS A 83 9.67 14.60 7.89
N PHE A 84 8.76 14.83 6.93
CA PHE A 84 9.06 14.68 5.51
C PHE A 84 10.13 15.66 5.06
N ALA A 85 10.06 16.94 5.45
CA ALA A 85 11.07 17.94 5.13
C ALA A 85 12.43 17.60 5.76
N GLN A 86 12.45 17.11 7.01
CA GLN A 86 13.68 16.70 7.70
C GLN A 86 14.29 15.44 7.07
N GLY A 87 13.46 14.43 6.76
CA GLY A 87 13.88 13.23 6.05
C GLY A 87 14.40 13.57 4.66
N TYR A 88 13.67 14.41 3.93
CA TYR A 88 14.09 14.86 2.61
C TYR A 88 15.42 15.62 2.66
N HIS A 89 15.59 16.55 3.60
CA HIS A 89 16.83 17.29 3.74
C HIS A 89 18.01 16.41 4.20
N THR A 90 17.75 15.34 4.95
CA THR A 90 18.81 14.44 5.44
C THR A 90 19.22 13.43 4.37
N TYR A 91 18.25 12.83 3.67
CA TYR A 91 18.50 11.79 2.66
C TYR A 91 18.81 12.35 1.27
N PHE A 92 18.21 13.49 0.89
CA PHE A 92 18.37 14.11 -0.43
C PHE A 92 19.23 15.37 -0.43
N ARG A 93 20.06 15.59 0.62
CA ARG A 93 21.04 16.69 0.64
C ARG A 93 22.10 16.58 -0.45
N SER A 94 22.41 15.36 -0.85
CA SER A 94 23.37 15.09 -1.92
C SER A 94 22.59 14.81 -3.21
N PRO A 95 22.77 15.62 -4.26
CA PRO A 95 22.21 15.35 -5.58
C PRO A 95 22.49 13.93 -6.05
N TRP A 96 23.65 13.39 -5.66
CA TRP A 96 24.08 12.04 -5.99
C TRP A 96 23.23 10.94 -5.36
N THR A 97 22.79 11.11 -4.11
CA THR A 97 21.93 10.12 -3.44
C THR A 97 20.54 10.10 -4.05
N PHE A 98 20.00 11.28 -4.40
CA PHE A 98 18.76 11.38 -5.15
C PHE A 98 18.87 10.66 -6.50
N LEU A 99 19.94 10.92 -7.25
CA LEU A 99 20.15 10.33 -8.57
C LEU A 99 20.32 8.81 -8.51
N ALA A 100 21.04 8.30 -7.49
CA ALA A 100 21.19 6.86 -7.26
C ALA A 100 19.85 6.20 -6.90
N PHE A 101 19.02 6.85 -6.08
CA PHE A 101 17.68 6.37 -5.73
C PHE A 101 16.76 6.30 -6.96
N VAL A 102 16.74 7.34 -7.78
CA VAL A 102 16.00 7.37 -9.05
C VAL A 102 16.52 6.29 -10.01
N GLY A 103 17.84 6.13 -10.10
CA GLY A 103 18.47 5.05 -10.88
C GLY A 103 18.03 3.66 -10.40
N ALA A 104 18.02 3.41 -9.09
CA ALA A 104 17.60 2.14 -8.52
C ALA A 104 16.12 1.85 -8.81
N ILE A 105 15.22 2.83 -8.67
CA ILE A 105 13.81 2.70 -9.05
C ILE A 105 13.69 2.37 -10.54
N THR A 106 14.42 3.09 -11.39
CA THR A 106 14.39 2.87 -12.85
C THR A 106 14.87 1.47 -13.20
N ALA A 107 15.96 1.00 -12.58
CA ALA A 107 16.47 -0.35 -12.75
C ALA A 107 15.47 -1.42 -12.27
N LEU A 108 14.78 -1.18 -11.15
CA LEU A 108 13.77 -2.09 -10.61
C LEU A 108 12.54 -2.18 -11.53
N LEU A 109 12.08 -1.04 -12.08
CA LEU A 109 11.02 -1.01 -13.08
C LEU A 109 11.42 -1.74 -14.36
N LEU A 110 12.64 -1.50 -14.87
CA LEU A 110 13.17 -2.21 -16.03
C LEU A 110 13.25 -3.72 -15.78
N ALA A 111 13.73 -4.14 -14.61
CA ALA A 111 13.80 -5.55 -14.24
C ALA A 111 12.41 -6.19 -14.15
N ALA A 112 11.42 -5.47 -13.62
CA ALA A 112 10.03 -5.92 -13.58
C ALA A 112 9.46 -6.08 -15.00
N LEU A 113 9.68 -5.11 -15.89
CA LEU A 113 9.28 -5.20 -17.30
C LEU A 113 9.96 -6.38 -17.99
N GLN A 114 11.28 -6.54 -17.81
CA GLN A 114 12.04 -7.64 -18.40
C GLN A 114 11.48 -8.98 -17.96
N THR A 115 11.26 -9.16 -16.66
CA THR A 115 10.69 -10.38 -16.08
C THR A 115 9.28 -10.64 -16.63
N TYR A 116 8.45 -9.61 -16.72
CA TYR A 116 7.11 -9.70 -17.29
C TYR A 116 7.14 -10.17 -18.74
N TYR A 117 7.97 -9.56 -19.59
CA TYR A 117 8.10 -9.97 -20.99
C TYR A 117 8.69 -11.38 -21.11
N THR A 118 9.68 -11.75 -20.29
CA THR A 118 10.25 -13.11 -20.30
C THR A 118 9.20 -14.16 -19.95
N ILE A 119 8.40 -13.93 -18.90
CA ILE A 119 7.32 -14.85 -18.50
C ILE A 119 6.24 -14.91 -19.58
N HIS A 120 5.80 -13.77 -20.12
CA HIS A 120 4.79 -13.73 -21.17
C HIS A 120 5.25 -14.45 -22.45
N GLN A 121 6.51 -14.27 -22.86
CA GLN A 121 7.11 -14.99 -24.00
C GLN A 121 7.21 -16.49 -23.76
N GLN A 122 7.53 -16.92 -22.54
CA GLN A 122 7.55 -18.34 -22.18
C GLN A 122 6.15 -18.96 -22.19
N ASN A 123 5.14 -18.25 -21.67
CA ASN A 123 3.75 -18.70 -21.68
C ASN A 123 3.20 -18.82 -23.12
N LEU A 124 3.54 -17.89 -24.01
CA LEU A 124 3.19 -17.99 -25.43
C LEU A 124 3.86 -19.18 -26.14
N LYS A 125 5.12 -19.49 -25.81
CA LYS A 125 5.81 -20.67 -26.33
C LYS A 125 5.20 -21.96 -25.80
N MET A 126 4.80 -22.02 -24.54
CA MET A 126 4.13 -23.18 -23.97
C MET A 126 2.75 -23.41 -24.60
N SER A 127 1.96 -22.36 -24.83
CA SER A 127 0.69 -22.46 -25.56
C SER A 127 0.86 -22.92 -27.02
N SER A 128 1.98 -22.57 -27.66
CA SER A 128 2.30 -23.03 -29.03
C SER A 128 2.89 -24.45 -29.06
N THR A 129 3.40 -24.94 -27.93
CA THR A 129 4.00 -26.28 -27.82
C THR A 129 2.95 -27.32 -27.41
N GLU A 130 1.91 -26.94 -26.66
CA GLU A 130 0.78 -27.83 -26.37
C GLU A 130 -0.13 -28.09 -27.59
N GLU A 131 -0.19 -27.17 -28.56
CA GLU A 131 -0.95 -27.35 -29.81
C GLU A 131 -0.17 -28.13 -30.91
N GLY A 132 1.14 -28.38 -30.74
CA GLY A 132 2.02 -28.87 -31.82
C GLY A 132 2.86 -30.13 -31.55
N GLY A 133 2.68 -30.82 -30.42
CA GLY A 133 3.67 -31.79 -29.91
C GLY A 133 3.28 -33.26 -29.92
N GLY A 134 2.44 -33.71 -30.86
CA GLY A 134 2.16 -35.14 -31.05
C GLY A 134 3.18 -35.81 -31.98
N ALA A 135 4.06 -36.62 -31.39
CA ALA A 135 5.02 -37.53 -32.04
C ALA A 135 6.24 -36.89 -32.72
N VAL A 136 7.44 -37.32 -32.30
CA VAL A 136 8.27 -38.27 -33.08
C VAL A 136 9.35 -38.79 -32.14
N GLY A 137 9.49 -40.11 -32.13
CA GLY A 137 10.46 -40.82 -31.33
C GLY A 137 11.80 -41.02 -32.02
N SER A 138 12.69 -41.48 -31.15
CA SER A 138 13.88 -42.31 -31.34
C SER A 138 15.23 -41.67 -31.68
N PRO A 139 16.31 -42.19 -31.06
CA PRO A 139 17.65 -41.67 -31.12
C PRO A 139 18.47 -42.32 -32.25
N GLY A 140 19.37 -41.55 -32.85
CA GLY A 140 20.26 -42.00 -33.92
C GLY A 140 21.62 -41.31 -33.81
N GLU A 141 22.57 -42.07 -33.29
CA GLU A 141 24.01 -41.87 -33.26
C GLU A 141 24.60 -41.77 -34.68
N VAL A 142 25.47 -40.79 -34.96
CA VAL A 142 26.72 -41.01 -35.71
C VAL A 142 27.72 -39.85 -35.56
N VAL A 143 28.90 -40.25 -35.11
CA VAL A 143 30.24 -39.65 -35.25
C VAL A 143 30.51 -39.19 -36.69
N SER A 144 31.13 -38.01 -36.89
CA SER A 144 32.53 -37.89 -37.33
C SER A 144 32.93 -36.45 -37.70
N THR A 145 34.21 -36.19 -37.44
CA THR A 145 35.07 -35.03 -37.70
C THR A 145 35.11 -34.53 -39.14
N ASP A 146 35.21 -33.20 -39.33
CA ASP A 146 36.35 -32.64 -40.07
C ASP A 146 36.65 -31.18 -39.70
N GLN A 147 37.93 -30.84 -39.54
CA GLN A 147 38.47 -29.49 -39.35
C GLN A 147 39.16 -29.05 -40.63
N THR A 148 38.72 -27.94 -41.22
CA THR A 148 39.49 -27.06 -42.12
C THR A 148 38.59 -25.84 -42.40
N ILE A 149 38.98 -24.56 -42.31
CA ILE A 149 40.02 -23.84 -43.05
C ILE A 149 40.31 -22.48 -42.36
N THR A 150 41.61 -22.20 -42.27
CA THR A 150 42.39 -20.94 -42.25
C THR A 150 41.70 -19.56 -42.12
N THR A 151 42.32 -18.69 -41.33
CA THR A 151 42.58 -17.30 -41.77
C THR A 151 44.02 -16.88 -41.48
N ASN A 152 44.57 -16.26 -42.51
CA ASN A 152 45.92 -15.74 -42.69
C ASN A 152 45.78 -14.21 -42.75
N THR A 153 46.61 -13.43 -42.04
CA THR A 153 46.89 -11.99 -42.25
C THR A 153 47.74 -11.47 -41.09
N ASN A 154 48.67 -10.52 -41.20
CA ASN A 154 49.55 -10.01 -42.26
C ASN A 154 50.52 -9.06 -41.52
N SER A 155 51.79 -9.11 -41.92
CA SER A 155 52.89 -8.13 -41.73
C SER A 155 53.28 -7.64 -40.34
#